data_AF-A0A9X2ERL4-F1
#
_entry.id   AF-A0A9X2ERL4-F1
#
_cell.length_a   1.000
_cell.length_b   1.000
_cell.length_c   1.000
_cell.angle_alpha   90.00
_cell.angle_beta   90.00
_cell.angle_gamma   90.00
#
_symmetry.space_group_name_H-M   'P 1'
#
loop_
_entity.id
_entity.type
_entity.pdbx_description
1 polymer ?
#
loop_
_entity_poly.entity_id
_entity_poly.type
_entity_poly.pdbx_seq_one_letter_code
_entity_poly.pdbx_strand_id
1 'polypeptide(L)'
;MISSEEFKTVLKQIEGYNLDIGARKVNRGVNFYEASTKRPIARIRASQASGEVEVLWWSHREKWEQIGEFGGVVVPINEVVDYIKNDTSGCFVL
;
A
#
# COMPACT_ATOMS: atom_id res chain seq x y z
N MET A 1 -12.46 2.61 7.24
CA MET A 1 -12.30 1.53 6.23
C MET A 1 -12.08 2.22 4.89
N ILE A 2 -11.22 1.68 4.03
CA ILE A 2 -11.00 2.26 2.69
C ILE A 2 -12.28 2.13 1.85
N SER A 3 -12.86 3.27 1.49
CA SER A 3 -14.07 3.42 0.71
C SER A 3 -13.88 2.94 -0.74
N SER A 4 -14.97 2.85 -1.50
CA SER A 4 -14.90 2.47 -2.92
C SER A 4 -14.22 3.54 -3.76
N GLU A 5 -14.45 4.81 -3.48
CA GLU A 5 -13.80 5.93 -4.20
C GLU A 5 -12.31 5.98 -3.89
N GLU A 6 -11.93 5.85 -2.62
CA GLU A 6 -10.53 5.74 -2.21
C GLU A 6 -9.81 4.57 -2.90
N PHE A 7 -10.48 3.43 -3.07
CA PHE A 7 -9.88 2.30 -3.78
C PHE A 7 -9.75 2.54 -5.29
N LYS A 8 -10.73 3.22 -5.92
CA LYS A 8 -10.61 3.64 -7.33
C LYS A 8 -9.43 4.60 -7.52
N THR A 9 -9.20 5.50 -6.56
CA THR A 9 -8.03 6.39 -6.56
C THR A 9 -6.71 5.62 -6.56
N VAL A 10 -6.64 4.52 -5.81
CA VAL A 10 -5.47 3.62 -5.81
C VAL A 10 -5.29 2.94 -7.17
N LEU A 11 -6.37 2.40 -7.76
CA LEU A 11 -6.29 1.74 -9.07
C LEU A 11 -5.84 2.70 -10.17
N LYS A 12 -6.36 3.93 -10.17
CA LYS A 12 -5.97 4.97 -11.13
C LYS A 12 -4.50 5.36 -11.03
N GLN A 13 -3.94 5.40 -9.81
CA GLN A 13 -2.50 5.63 -9.62
C GLN A 13 -1.69 4.50 -10.24
N ILE A 14 -2.04 3.24 -9.96
CA ILE A 14 -1.34 2.06 -10.53
C ILE A 14 -1.34 2.11 -12.06
N GLU A 15 -2.49 2.40 -12.67
CA GLU A 15 -2.61 2.56 -14.14
C GLU A 15 -1.67 3.64 -14.69
N GLY A 16 -1.39 4.69 -13.91
CA GLY A 16 -0.48 5.76 -14.30
C GLY A 16 1.00 5.38 -14.31
N TYR A 17 1.40 4.29 -13.66
CA TYR A 17 2.81 3.95 -13.46
C TYR A 17 3.39 2.88 -14.38
N ASN A 18 2.59 2.16 -15.18
CA ASN A 18 3.05 1.04 -16.01
C ASN A 18 3.97 0.06 -15.25
N LEU A 19 3.56 -0.33 -14.04
CA LEU A 19 4.27 -1.26 -13.15
C LEU A 19 3.51 -2.59 -13.04
N ASP A 20 4.21 -3.68 -12.71
CA ASP A 20 3.60 -5.00 -12.43
C ASP A 20 2.95 -5.05 -11.03
N ILE A 21 2.07 -4.09 -10.73
CA ILE A 21 1.43 -3.97 -9.42
C ILE A 21 -0.07 -4.23 -9.56
N GLY A 22 -0.58 -5.15 -8.75
CA GLY A 22 -2.02 -5.34 -8.52
C GLY A 22 -2.44 -4.87 -7.14
N ALA A 23 -3.73 -4.54 -6.98
CA ALA A 23 -4.30 -4.16 -5.69
C ALA A 23 -5.64 -4.87 -5.44
N ARG A 24 -5.87 -5.32 -4.20
CA ARG A 24 -7.11 -5.99 -3.79
C ARG A 24 -7.56 -5.59 -2.40
N LYS A 25 -8.85 -5.29 -2.22
CA LYS A 25 -9.47 -5.12 -0.90
C LYS A 25 -9.45 -6.43 -0.10
N VAL A 26 -8.88 -6.41 1.10
CA VAL A 26 -8.81 -7.55 2.03
C VAL A 26 -8.89 -7.06 3.46
N ASN A 27 -9.80 -7.60 4.27
CA ASN A 27 -9.91 -7.31 5.71
C ASN A 27 -9.83 -5.81 6.04
N ARG A 28 -10.69 -5.00 5.42
CA ARG A 28 -10.80 -3.53 5.59
C ARG A 28 -9.59 -2.69 5.14
N GLY A 29 -8.59 -3.32 4.53
CA GLY A 29 -7.44 -2.68 3.89
C GLY A 29 -7.34 -3.05 2.42
N VAL A 30 -6.25 -2.61 1.78
CA VAL A 30 -5.90 -2.96 0.40
C VAL A 30 -4.51 -3.59 0.42
N ASN A 31 -4.37 -4.78 -0.13
CA ASN A 31 -3.08 -5.41 -0.36
C ASN A 31 -2.60 -5.07 -1.76
N PHE A 32 -1.34 -4.65 -1.86
CA PHE A 32 -0.58 -4.54 -3.09
C PHE A 32 0.25 -5.80 -3.29
N TYR A 33 0.32 -6.28 -4.52
CA TYR A 33 1.06 -7.49 -4.86
C TYR A 33 1.64 -7.39 -6.27
N GLU A 34 2.75 -8.09 -6.50
CA GLU A 34 3.35 -8.23 -7.83
C GLU A 34 2.34 -9.00 -8.71
N ALA A 35 1.88 -8.41 -9.82
CA ALA A 35 0.74 -8.98 -10.54
C ALA A 35 1.11 -10.29 -11.25
N SER A 36 2.36 -10.46 -11.67
CA SER A 36 2.88 -11.69 -12.27
C SER A 36 3.06 -12.83 -11.27
N THR A 37 3.63 -12.58 -10.09
CA THR A 37 3.99 -13.65 -9.12
C THR A 37 3.03 -13.78 -7.94
N LYS A 38 2.17 -12.78 -7.73
CA LYS A 38 1.31 -12.61 -6.54
C LYS A 38 2.05 -12.42 -5.22
N ARG A 39 3.34 -12.08 -5.25
CA ARG A 39 4.11 -11.77 -4.04
C ARG A 39 3.59 -10.51 -3.36
N PRO A 40 3.55 -10.46 -2.02
CA PRO A 40 3.12 -9.28 -1.29
C PRO A 40 4.13 -8.14 -1.48
N ILE A 41 3.64 -6.95 -1.79
CA ILE A 41 4.45 -5.72 -1.88
C ILE A 41 4.22 -4.89 -0.62
N ALA A 42 2.99 -4.42 -0.45
CA ALA A 42 2.60 -3.53 0.64
C ALA A 42 1.15 -3.77 1.02
N ARG A 43 0.73 -3.21 2.15
CA ARG A 43 -0.68 -3.15 2.55
C ARG A 43 -1.01 -1.77 3.07
N ILE A 44 -2.19 -1.28 2.74
CA ILE A 44 -2.70 -0.03 3.32
C ILE A 44 -3.95 -0.28 4.14
N ARG A 45 -4.13 0.51 5.19
CA ARG A 45 -5.38 0.60 5.95
C ARG A 45 -5.74 2.06 6.20
N ALA A 46 -7.03 2.32 6.39
CA ALA A 46 -7.50 3.67 6.73
C ALA A 46 -6.82 4.15 8.02
N SER A 47 -6.33 5.39 8.00
CA SER A 47 -5.82 6.07 9.20
C SER A 47 -6.98 6.68 10.00
N GLN A 48 -6.67 7.46 11.05
CA GLN A 48 -7.66 8.24 11.78
C GLN A 48 -8.16 9.47 10.99
N ALA A 49 -7.35 9.96 10.04
CA ALA A 49 -7.68 11.10 9.20
C ALA A 49 -8.27 10.63 7.86
N SER A 50 -9.32 11.33 7.41
CA SER A 50 -9.92 11.07 6.10
C SER A 50 -8.95 11.42 4.98
N GLY A 51 -8.87 10.57 3.95
CA GLY A 51 -7.94 10.78 2.82
C GLY A 51 -6.50 10.35 3.09
N GLU A 52 -6.19 9.86 4.29
CA GLU A 52 -4.87 9.35 4.66
C GLU A 52 -4.92 7.86 4.97
N VAL A 53 -3.86 7.15 4.60
CA VAL A 53 -3.70 5.72 4.81
C VAL A 53 -2.38 5.41 5.47
N GLU A 54 -2.39 4.45 6.38
CA GLU A 54 -1.18 3.88 6.93
C GLU A 54 -0.68 2.76 6.01
N VAL A 55 0.62 2.79 5.70
CA VAL A 55 1.32 1.82 4.88
C VAL A 55 2.04 0.80 5.77
N LEU A 56 1.84 -0.47 5.45
CA LEU A 56 2.42 -1.62 6.10
C LEU A 56 3.27 -2.40 5.10
N TRP A 57 4.35 -2.99 5.60
CA TRP A 57 5.23 -3.85 4.81
C TRP A 57 5.04 -5.32 5.18
N TRP A 58 5.43 -6.22 4.28
CA TRP A 58 5.44 -7.65 4.55
C TRP A 58 6.74 -8.04 5.23
N SER A 59 6.68 -8.32 6.53
CA SER A 59 7.87 -8.66 7.31
C SER A 59 8.40 -10.06 6.99
N HIS A 60 9.66 -10.30 7.34
CA HIS A 60 10.28 -11.64 7.33
C HIS A 60 9.55 -12.67 8.22
N ARG A 61 8.62 -12.22 9.09
CA ARG A 61 7.77 -13.07 9.93
C ARG A 61 6.45 -13.46 9.25
N GLU A 62 6.36 -13.27 7.93
CA GLU A 62 5.19 -13.57 7.11
C GLU A 62 3.90 -12.91 7.63
N LYS A 63 4.02 -11.65 8.04
CA LYS A 63 2.88 -10.83 8.47
C LYS A 63 3.07 -9.36 8.14
N TRP A 64 1.95 -8.66 8.01
CA TRP A 64 1.91 -7.21 7.82
C TRP A 64 2.33 -6.49 9.09
N GLU A 65 3.32 -5.61 8.99
CA GLU A 65 3.82 -4.81 10.10
C GLU A 65 3.93 -3.33 9.74
N GLN A 66 3.97 -2.49 10.77
CA GLN A 66 4.22 -1.06 10.61
C GLN A 66 5.64 -0.85 10.09
N ILE A 67 5.80 0.19 9.28
CA ILE A 67 7.11 0.66 8.83
C ILE A 67 7.62 1.64 9.88
N GLY A 68 8.81 1.36 10.45
CA GLY A 68 9.43 2.19 11.49
C GLY A 68 9.10 1.78 12.93
N GLU A 69 9.92 2.23 13.88
CA GLU A 69 9.84 1.86 15.30
C GLU A 69 8.88 2.74 16.12
N PHE A 70 8.54 3.93 15.64
CA PHE A 70 7.85 4.98 16.42
C PHE A 70 6.46 5.37 15.90
N GLY A 71 5.87 4.52 15.06
CA GLY A 71 4.57 4.77 14.44
C GLY A 71 4.65 4.50 12.94
N GLY A 72 3.66 3.78 12.41
CA GLY A 72 3.63 3.42 10.99
C GLY A 72 3.64 4.65 10.08
N VAL A 73 4.06 4.44 8.84
CA VAL A 73 4.08 5.52 7.84
C VAL A 73 2.65 5.80 7.37
N VAL A 74 2.22 7.06 7.51
CA VAL A 74 0.92 7.54 7.02
C VAL A 74 1.14 8.49 5.87
N VAL A 75 0.41 8.29 4.77
CA VAL A 75 0.50 9.11 3.56
C VAL A 75 -0.90 9.45 3.00
N PRO A 76 -1.02 10.54 2.22
CA PRO A 76 -2.23 10.79 1.44
C PRO A 76 -2.52 9.64 0.50
N ILE A 77 -3.79 9.24 0.39
CA ILE A 77 -4.17 8.09 -0.44
C ILE A 77 -3.87 8.31 -1.93
N ASN A 78 -3.86 9.55 -2.40
CA ASN A 78 -3.52 9.93 -3.77
C ASN A 78 -2.01 9.88 -4.08
N GLU A 79 -1.17 9.64 -3.07
CA GLU A 79 0.30 9.57 -3.20
C GLU A 79 0.85 8.18 -2.82
N VAL A 80 -0.02 7.24 -2.47
CA VAL A 80 0.41 5.98 -1.85
C VAL A 80 1.18 5.07 -2.81
N VAL A 81 0.83 5.07 -4.10
CA VAL A 81 1.55 4.27 -5.08
C VAL A 81 2.92 4.89 -5.36
N ASP A 82 3.02 6.23 -5.38
CA ASP A 82 4.29 6.97 -5.51
C ASP A 82 5.22 6.64 -4.34
N TYR A 83 4.68 6.63 -3.12
CA TYR A 83 5.42 6.26 -1.92
C TYR A 83 5.96 4.83 -2.00
N ILE A 84 5.12 3.86 -2.38
CA ILE A 84 5.53 2.46 -2.55
C ILE A 84 6.59 2.34 -3.66
N LYS A 85 6.40 3.05 -4.78
CA LYS A 85 7.32 3.06 -5.93
C LYS A 85 8.72 3.54 -5.58
N ASN A 86 8.80 4.65 -4.87
CA ASN A 86 10.07 5.31 -4.60
C ASN A 86 10.87 4.63 -3.47
N ASP A 87 10.29 3.61 -2.82
CA ASP A 87 10.80 2.82 -1.68
C ASP A 87 12.16 3.25 -1.11
N THR A 88 12.20 4.43 -0.50
CA THR A 88 13.42 4.94 0.13
C THR A 88 13.83 4.08 1.34
N SER A 89 12.91 3.24 1.84
CA SER A 89 13.07 2.43 3.05
C SER A 89 13.64 1.03 2.76
N GLY A 90 13.66 0.59 1.49
CA GLY A 90 14.00 -0.78 1.11
C GLY A 90 13.01 -1.84 1.63
N CYS A 91 11.78 -1.42 1.96
CA CYS A 91 10.75 -2.26 2.55
C CYS A 91 9.91 -3.00 1.50
N PHE A 92 10.00 -2.62 0.23
CA PHE A 92 9.15 -3.08 -0.86
C PHE A 92 10.02 -3.64 -1.99
N VAL A 93 9.55 -4.73 -2.60
CA VAL A 93 10.18 -5.28 -3.80
C VAL A 93 9.20 -5.04 -4.94
N LEU A 94 9.61 -4.23 -5.90
CA LEU A 94 8.86 -3.89 -7.11
C LEU A 94 9.54 -4.43 -8.36
#